data_AF-A0A178IJJ7-F1
#
_entry.id   AF-A0A178IJJ7-F1
#
_cell.length_a   1.000
_cell.length_b   1.000
_cell.length_c   1.000
_cell.angle_alpha   90.00
_cell.angle_beta   90.00
_cell.angle_gamma   90.00
#
_symmetry.space_group_name_H-M   'P 1'
#
loop_
_entity.id
_entity.type
_entity.pdbx_description
1 polymer ?
#
loop_
_entity_poly.entity_id
_entity_poly.type
_entity_poly.pdbx_seq_one_letter_code
_entity_poly.pdbx_strand_id
1 'polypeptide(L)'
;MHTYLNYAKKHWMREGENTPVGLILCSEPNDALAQYALDGLSNKVLAREYSLALPKPKLLTDELAKTCRQFEARKKAGWGN
;
A
#
# COMPACT_ATOMS: atom_id res chain seq x y z
N MET A 1 -0.13 11.46 13.40
CA MET A 1 0.74 10.70 12.48
C MET A 1 2.25 10.96 12.65
N HIS A 2 2.69 12.00 13.37
CA HIS A 2 4.11 12.35 13.53
C HIS A 2 5.00 11.29 14.23
N THR A 3 4.39 10.44 15.05
CA THR A 3 5.08 9.50 15.93
C THR A 3 6.00 8.54 15.17
N TYR A 4 5.52 7.98 14.06
CA TYR A 4 6.27 7.01 13.26
C TYR A 4 7.50 7.64 12.58
N LEU A 5 7.33 8.83 12.01
CA LEU A 5 8.44 9.54 11.36
C LEU A 5 9.49 10.01 12.36
N ASN A 6 9.07 10.46 13.54
CA ASN A 6 9.99 10.86 14.61
C ASN A 6 10.76 9.64 15.15
N TYR A 7 10.10 8.49 15.29
CA TYR A 7 10.76 7.25 15.70
C TYR A 7 11.79 6.79 14.66
N ALA A 8 11.39 6.72 13.38
CA ALA A 8 12.30 6.36 12.29
C ALA A 8 13.50 7.33 12.21
N LYS A 9 13.25 8.63 12.35
CA LYS A 9 14.31 9.65 12.38
C LYS A 9 15.29 9.42 13.53
N LYS A 10 14.79 9.05 14.71
CA LYS A 10 15.62 8.87 15.92
C LYS A 10 16.38 7.55 15.95
N HIS A 11 15.81 6.49 15.38
CA HIS A 11 16.30 5.13 15.61
C HIS A 11 16.75 4.39 14.35
N TRP A 12 16.31 4.79 13.15
CA TRP A 12 16.56 4.05 11.91
C TRP A 12 17.43 4.80 10.91
N MET A 13 17.51 6.12 10.98
CA MET A 13 18.36 6.92 10.08
C MET A 13 19.85 6.65 10.32
N ARG A 14 20.60 6.54 9.22
CA ARG A 14 22.06 6.47 9.20
C ARG A 14 22.64 7.80 8.72
N GLU A 15 23.93 7.99 8.98
CA GLU A 15 24.63 9.22 8.56
C GLU A 15 24.62 9.35 7.03
N GLY A 16 24.27 10.54 6.55
CA GLY A 16 24.16 10.84 5.11
C GLY A 16 22.83 10.45 4.45
N GLU A 17 21.90 9.81 5.17
CA GLU A 17 20.57 9.50 4.62
C GLU A 17 19.62 10.70 4.65
N ASN A 18 18.68 10.72 3.69
CA ASN A 18 17.61 11.71 3.66
C ASN A 18 16.62 11.50 4.81
N THR A 19 15.95 12.57 5.24
CA THR A 19 14.92 12.49 6.29
C THR A 19 13.77 11.56 5.88
N PRO A 20 13.20 10.77 6.81
CA PRO A 20 12.16 9.80 6.50
C PRO A 20 10.90 10.49 5.96
N VAL A 21 10.26 9.84 4.99
CA VAL A 21 9.01 10.29 4.37
C VAL A 21 7.89 9.33 4.76
N GLY A 22 6.75 9.88 5.19
CA GLY A 22 5.56 9.11 5.53
C GLY A 22 4.61 9.04 4.34
N LEU A 23 4.10 7.84 4.04
CA LEU A 23 3.09 7.62 3.02
C LEU A 23 1.79 7.21 3.70
N ILE A 24 0.71 7.91 3.38
CA ILE A 24 -0.66 7.56 3.80
C ILE A 24 -1.43 7.23 2.53
N LEU A 25 -1.98 6.01 2.47
CA LEU A 25 -2.79 5.54 1.36
C LEU A 25 -4.26 5.54 1.78
N CYS A 26 -5.10 6.20 0.99
CA CYS A 26 -6.54 6.25 1.18
C CYS A 26 -7.23 5.65 -0.05
N SER A 27 -8.36 4.97 0.14
CA SER A 27 -9.12 4.36 -0.97
C SER A 27 -9.84 5.39 -1.84
N GLU A 28 -10.26 6.52 -1.27
CA GLU A 28 -10.88 7.63 -1.97
C GLU A 28 -10.37 8.97 -1.39
N PRO A 29 -10.18 10.01 -2.24
CA PRO A 29 -9.89 11.34 -1.75
C PRO A 29 -11.08 11.90 -0.98
N ASN A 30 -10.87 12.29 0.27
CA ASN A 30 -11.84 13.06 1.05
C ASN A 30 -11.20 14.39 1.44
N ASP A 31 -11.47 15.42 0.65
CA ASP A 31 -10.84 16.74 0.78
C ASP A 31 -11.09 17.38 2.15
N ALA A 32 -12.28 17.20 2.73
CA ALA A 32 -12.60 17.71 4.06
C ALA A 32 -11.76 17.00 5.13
N LEU A 33 -11.69 15.66 5.08
CA LEU A 33 -10.84 14.89 6.01
C LEU A 33 -9.36 15.24 5.84
N ALA A 34 -8.89 15.41 4.61
CA ALA A 34 -7.51 15.82 4.33
C ALA A 34 -7.24 17.22 4.88
N GLN A 35 -8.15 18.18 4.67
CA GLN A 35 -7.99 19.53 5.21
C GLN A 35 -7.86 19.49 6.74
N TYR A 36 -8.78 18.85 7.46
CA TYR A 36 -8.74 18.84 8.93
C TYR A 36 -7.67 17.92 9.53
N ALA A 37 -7.25 16.86 8.83
CA ALA A 37 -6.17 15.98 9.30
C ALA A 37 -4.77 16.56 9.05
N LEU A 38 -4.65 17.46 8.06
CA LEU A 38 -3.37 18.05 7.67
C LEU A 38 -3.18 19.48 8.18
N ASP A 39 -4.26 20.18 8.54
CA ASP A 39 -4.17 21.53 9.13
C ASP A 39 -3.40 21.51 10.47
N GLY A 40 -2.54 22.49 10.67
CA GLY A 40 -1.66 22.58 11.85
C GLY A 40 -0.44 21.66 11.87
N LEU A 41 -0.21 20.82 10.85
CA LEU A 41 1.06 20.09 10.73
C LEU A 41 2.16 21.03 10.20
N SER A 42 3.24 21.20 10.95
CA SER A 42 4.41 22.00 10.53
C SER A 42 5.23 21.35 9.40
N ASN A 43 4.91 20.09 9.06
CA ASN A 43 5.59 19.35 8.01
C ASN A 43 5.03 19.72 6.65
N LYS A 44 5.88 19.71 5.63
CA LYS A 44 5.43 19.79 4.23
C LYS A 44 4.63 18.53 3.89
N VAL A 45 3.31 18.66 3.74
CA VAL A 45 2.43 17.57 3.31
C VAL A 45 2.04 17.78 1.85
N LEU A 46 2.18 16.73 1.03
CA LEU A 46 1.71 16.68 -0.35
C LEU A 46 0.59 15.64 -0.45
N ALA A 47 -0.57 16.04 -0.97
CA ALA A 47 -1.63 15.12 -1.35
C ALA A 47 -1.69 15.03 -2.89
N ARG A 48 -1.75 13.80 -3.42
CA ARG A 48 -1.93 13.51 -4.84
C ARG A 48 -2.81 12.27 -4.97
N GLU A 49 -3.67 12.25 -5.98
CA GLU A 49 -4.38 11.06 -6.39
C GLU A 49 -3.40 10.12 -7.11
N TYR A 50 -3.36 8.86 -6.70
CA TYR A 50 -2.55 7.83 -7.33
C TYR A 50 -3.47 6.77 -7.93
N SER A 51 -3.56 6.73 -9.25
CA SER A 51 -4.19 5.61 -9.93
C SER A 51 -3.22 4.44 -9.98
N LEU A 52 -3.65 3.27 -9.52
CA LEU A 52 -2.85 2.06 -9.64
C LEU A 52 -2.62 1.73 -11.12
N ALA A 53 -1.36 1.49 -11.50
CA ALA A 53 -1.02 0.93 -12.81
C ALA A 53 -1.35 -0.58 -12.84
N LEU A 54 -2.65 -0.92 -12.74
CA LEU A 54 -3.09 -2.31 -12.75
C LEU A 54 -2.98 -2.92 -14.16
N PRO A 55 -2.62 -4.21 -14.26
CA PRO A 55 -2.69 -4.93 -15.53
C PRO A 55 -4.14 -5.00 -16.02
N LYS A 56 -4.32 -5.23 -17.33
CA LYS A 56 -5.65 -5.34 -17.95
C LYS A 56 -6.50 -6.38 -17.20
N PRO A 57 -7.79 -6.13 -16.95
CA PRO A 57 -8.66 -7.04 -16.18
C PRO A 57 -8.60 -8.49 -16.64
N LYS A 58 -8.51 -8.71 -17.96
CA LYS A 58 -8.37 -10.05 -18.56
C LYS A 58 -7.17 -10.85 -18.00
N LEU A 59 -6.03 -10.20 -17.79
CA LEU A 59 -4.83 -10.85 -17.28
C LEU A 59 -5.03 -11.32 -15.83
N LEU A 60 -5.73 -10.53 -15.02
CA LEU A 60 -6.11 -10.90 -13.65
C LEU A 60 -7.07 -12.08 -13.66
N THR A 61 -8.09 -12.07 -14.53
CA THR A 61 -9.04 -13.17 -14.67
C THR A 61 -8.35 -14.47 -15.11
N ASP A 62 -7.41 -14.39 -16.06
CA ASP A 62 -6.68 -15.55 -16.58
C ASP A 62 -5.79 -16.18 -15.50
N GLU A 63 -5.03 -15.38 -14.75
CA GLU A 63 -4.20 -15.87 -13.64
C GLU A 63 -5.04 -16.41 -12.48
N LEU A 64 -6.20 -15.81 -12.19
CA LEU A 64 -7.12 -16.33 -11.18
C LEU A 64 -7.65 -17.71 -11.58
N ALA A 65 -8.12 -17.86 -12.82
CA ALA A 65 -8.64 -19.13 -13.32
C ALA A 65 -7.56 -20.23 -13.33
N LYS A 66 -6.33 -19.88 -13.72
CA LYS A 66 -5.17 -20.79 -13.67
C LYS A 66 -4.86 -21.22 -12.23
N THR A 67 -4.85 -20.29 -11.30
CA THR A 67 -4.60 -20.54 -9.88
C THR A 67 -5.68 -21.44 -9.27
N CYS A 68 -6.96 -21.20 -9.56
CA CYS A 68 -8.07 -22.06 -9.13
C CYS A 68 -7.90 -23.50 -9.64
N ARG A 69 -7.58 -23.68 -10.93
CA ARG A 69 -7.33 -25.02 -11.51
C ARG A 69 -6.18 -25.74 -10.81
N GLN A 70 -5.10 -25.03 -10.49
CA GLN A 70 -3.96 -25.59 -9.77
C GLN A 70 -4.33 -26.04 -8.35
N PHE A 71 -5.14 -25.25 -7.65
CA PHE A 71 -5.63 -25.62 -6.32
C PHE A 71 -6.59 -26.81 -6.36
N GLU A 72 -7.51 -26.87 -7.33
CA GLU A 72 -8.41 -28.02 -7.50
C GLU A 72 -7.66 -29.31 -7.84
N ALA A 73 -6.65 -29.22 -8.71
CA ALA A 73 -5.79 -30.35 -9.07
C ALA A 73 -5.00 -30.85 -7.84
N ARG A 74 -4.45 -29.95 -7.02
CA ARG A 74 -3.78 -30.29 -5.76
C ARG A 74 -4.74 -30.93 -4.76
N LYS A 75 -5.98 -30.42 -4.64
CA LYS A 75 -7.00 -30.99 -3.75
C LYS A 75 -7.40 -32.41 -4.17
N LYS A 76 -7.52 -32.68 -5.48
CA LYS A 76 -7.78 -34.03 -6.00
C LYS A 76 -6.60 -34.97 -5.78
N ALA A 77 -5.36 -34.49 -5.96
CA ALA A 77 -4.15 -35.29 -5.69
C ALA A 77 -3.95 -35.61 -4.20
N GLY A 78 -4.43 -34.76 -3.29
CA GLY A 78 -4.38 -34.97 -1.84
C GLY A 78 -5.49 -35.85 -1.25
N TRP A 79 -6.50 -36.23 -2.03
CA TRP A 79 -7.62 -37.11 -1.61
C TRP A 79 -7.48 -38.55 -2.14
N GLY A 80 -6.28 -38.93 -2.57
CA GLY A 80 -5.97 -40.24 -3.18
C GLY A 80 -5.03 -41.13 -2.38
N ASN A 81 -4.99 -40.97 -1.04
CA ASN A 81 -4.34 -41.89 -0.09
C ASN A 81 -5.30 -42.21 1.05
#